data_AF-A0A7J2YC68-F1
#
_entry.id   AF-A0A7J2YC68-F1
#
_cell.length_a   1.000
_cell.length_b   1.000
_cell.length_c   1.000
_cell.angle_alpha   90.00
_cell.angle_beta   90.00
_cell.angle_gamma   90.00
#
_symmetry.space_group_name_H-M   'P 1'
#
loop_
_entity.id
_entity.type
_entity.pdbx_description
1 polymer ?
#
loop_
_entity_poly.entity_id
_entity_poly.type
_entity_poly.pdbx_seq_one_letter_code
_entity_poly.pdbx_strand_id
1 'polypeptide(L)'
;MTKHYVRVVIENKPYINDPEGETILKDLISKGGYTSIKSVRTAKMLSMEVEAKDSKEAETIVRKLCDELRIYNPVVSNCRIEVLDTLHVKG
;
A
#
# COMPACT_ATOMS: atom_id res chain seq x y z
N MET A 1 -8.21 -24.42 -4.14
CA MET A 1 -7.62 -23.09 -3.91
C MET A 1 -8.76 -22.08 -3.92
N THR A 2 -8.64 -21.01 -3.15
CA THR A 2 -9.61 -19.92 -2.99
C THR A 2 -9.00 -18.62 -3.51
N LYS A 3 -9.85 -17.71 -3.96
CA LYS A 3 -9.44 -16.37 -4.39
C LYS A 3 -9.30 -15.46 -3.17
N HIS A 4 -8.16 -14.79 -3.08
CA HIS A 4 -7.84 -13.80 -2.05
C HIS A 4 -7.56 -12.46 -2.72
N TYR A 5 -8.10 -11.38 -2.16
CA TYR A 5 -7.76 -10.02 -2.56
C TYR A 5 -6.63 -9.51 -1.69
N VAL A 6 -5.52 -9.10 -2.29
CA VAL A 6 -4.33 -8.63 -1.57
C VAL A 6 -4.04 -7.19 -1.97
N ARG A 7 -3.86 -6.34 -0.96
CA ARG A 7 -3.36 -4.97 -1.12
C ARG A 7 -1.89 -4.92 -0.73
N VAL A 8 -1.08 -4.32 -1.60
CA VAL A 8 0.30 -3.97 -1.31
C VAL A 8 0.41 -2.46 -1.27
N VAL A 9 0.88 -1.92 -0.15
CA VAL A 9 1.15 -0.49 0.02
C VAL A 9 2.66 -0.29 0.07
N ILE A 10 3.16 0.48 -0.89
CA ILE A 10 4.58 0.85 -1.01
C ILE A 10 4.70 2.34 -0.70
N GLU A 11 5.38 2.64 0.38
CA GLU A 11 5.51 4.00 0.90
C GLU A 11 6.98 4.28 1.19
N ASN A 12 7.47 5.47 0.86
CA ASN A 12 8.81 5.87 1.23
C ASN A 12 8.99 5.82 2.76
N LYS A 13 10.19 5.47 3.22
CA LYS A 13 10.50 5.46 4.66
C LYS A 13 10.30 6.85 5.26
N PRO A 14 10.00 6.98 6.57
CA PRO A 14 9.71 8.27 7.21
C PRO A 14 10.78 9.36 7.00
N TYR A 15 12.04 8.97 6.87
CA TYR A 15 13.18 9.87 6.66
C TYR A 15 13.49 10.17 5.19
N ILE A 16 12.77 9.57 4.24
CA ILE A 16 12.88 9.86 2.81
C ILE A 16 11.79 10.85 2.44
N ASN A 17 12.21 11.97 1.86
CA ASN A 17 11.31 13.05 1.44
C ASN A 17 10.24 12.54 0.47
N ASP A 18 9.10 13.21 0.52
CA ASP A 18 7.97 12.97 -0.35
C ASP A 18 7.48 14.30 -0.95
N PRO A 19 8.12 14.74 -2.05
CA PRO A 19 7.78 16.01 -2.68
C PRO A 19 6.32 16.08 -3.16
N GLU A 20 5.71 14.94 -3.50
CA GLU A 20 4.33 14.87 -3.96
C GLU A 20 3.37 15.14 -2.78
N GLY A 21 3.56 14.45 -1.65
CA GLY A 21 2.80 14.69 -0.43
C GLY A 21 2.95 16.12 0.08
N GLU A 22 4.16 16.67 0.07
CA GLU A 22 4.43 18.06 0.44
C GLU A 22 3.70 19.06 -0.46
N THR A 23 3.70 18.81 -1.78
CA THR A 23 2.99 19.65 -2.76
C THR A 23 1.48 19.61 -2.54
N ILE A 24 0.90 18.43 -2.32
CA ILE A 24 -0.53 18.27 -2.02
C ILE A 24 -0.89 19.06 -0.75
N LEU A 25 -0.10 18.92 0.31
CA LEU A 25 -0.33 19.64 1.57
C LEU A 25 -0.28 21.16 1.36
N LYS A 26 0.75 21.66 0.69
CA LYS A 26 1.00 23.10 0.54
C LYS A 26 0.03 23.75 -0.45
N ASP A 27 -0.13 23.14 -1.62
CA ASP A 27 -0.78 23.80 -2.76
C ASP A 27 -2.27 23.51 -2.87
N LEU A 28 -2.76 22.41 -2.27
CA LEU A 28 -4.18 22.07 -2.29
C LEU A 28 -4.81 22.20 -0.90
N ILE A 29 -4.31 21.46 0.08
CA ILE A 29 -4.95 21.35 1.40
C ILE A 29 -4.85 22.67 2.17
N SER A 30 -3.65 23.24 2.25
CA SER A 30 -3.41 24.49 2.99
C SER A 30 -4.12 25.67 2.33
N LYS A 31 -4.05 25.78 0.99
CA LYS A 31 -4.77 26.83 0.24
C LYS A 31 -6.28 26.65 0.30
N GLY A 32 -6.77 25.42 0.42
CA GLY A 32 -8.18 25.09 0.62
C GLY A 32 -8.71 25.38 2.03
N GLY A 33 -7.87 25.87 2.96
CA GLY A 33 -8.28 26.22 4.33
C GLY A 33 -8.35 25.05 5.32
N TYR A 34 -7.89 23.85 4.94
CA TYR A 34 -7.89 22.67 5.81
C TYR A 34 -6.70 22.67 6.77
N THR A 35 -6.75 23.55 7.79
CA THR A 35 -5.61 23.81 8.69
C THR A 35 -5.32 22.69 9.70
N SER A 36 -6.24 21.76 9.91
CA SER A 36 -6.07 20.62 10.83
C SER A 36 -5.13 19.54 10.30
N ILE A 37 -4.94 19.45 8.98
CA ILE A 37 -4.05 18.47 8.35
C ILE A 37 -2.61 19.02 8.39
N LYS A 38 -1.70 18.28 9.03
CA LYS A 38 -0.31 18.74 9.27
C LYS A 38 0.73 18.06 8.39
N SER A 39 0.39 16.92 7.79
CA SER A 39 1.29 16.13 6.96
C SER A 39 0.48 15.33 5.96
N VAL A 40 1.04 15.14 4.77
CA VAL A 40 0.53 14.23 3.74
C VAL A 40 1.70 13.41 3.25
N ARG A 41 1.48 12.10 3.12
CA ARG A 41 2.39 11.18 2.45
C ARG A 41 1.67 10.43 1.36
N THR A 42 2.34 10.23 0.24
CA THR A 42 1.86 9.44 -0.87
C THR A 42 2.45 8.04 -0.78
N ALA A 43 1.64 7.08 -1.23
CA ALA A 43 2.03 5.68 -1.30
C ALA A 43 1.44 5.09 -2.59
N LYS A 44 2.15 4.14 -3.17
CA LYS A 44 1.64 3.35 -4.29
C LYS A 44 0.88 2.15 -3.73
N MET A 45 -0.36 1.97 -4.16
CA MET A 45 -1.16 0.80 -3.81
C MET A 45 -1.30 -0.12 -5.02
N LEU A 46 -0.98 -1.40 -4.84
CA LEU A 46 -1.24 -2.46 -5.80
C LEU A 46 -2.38 -3.32 -5.26
N SER A 47 -3.40 -3.56 -6.07
CA SER A 47 -4.48 -4.50 -5.76
C SER A 47 -4.31 -5.74 -6.62
N MET A 48 -4.26 -6.91 -5.99
CA MET A 48 -4.01 -8.19 -6.65
C MET A 48 -5.08 -9.21 -6.26
N GLU A 49 -5.48 -10.06 -7.19
CA GLU A 49 -6.24 -11.28 -6.92
C GLU A 49 -5.27 -12.46 -6.95
N VAL A 50 -5.26 -13.28 -5.91
CA VAL A 50 -4.30 -14.37 -5.71
C VAL A 50 -5.07 -15.65 -5.41
N GLU A 51 -4.82 -16.70 -6.18
CA GLU A 51 -5.29 -18.05 -5.85
C GLU A 51 -4.32 -18.71 -4.87
N ALA A 52 -4.81 -19.06 -3.68
CA ALA A 52 -4.03 -19.72 -2.63
C ALA A 52 -4.93 -20.67 -1.84
N LYS A 53 -4.36 -21.48 -0.94
CA LYS A 53 -5.12 -22.36 -0.04
C LYS A 53 -5.75 -21.59 1.11
N ASP A 54 -5.07 -20.54 1.57
CA ASP A 54 -5.50 -19.68 2.67
C ASP A 54 -4.86 -18.28 2.56
N SER A 55 -5.29 -17.36 3.44
CA SER A 55 -4.80 -15.98 3.46
C SER A 55 -3.30 -15.87 3.76
N LYS A 56 -2.73 -16.79 4.55
CA LYS A 56 -1.31 -16.80 4.88
C LYS A 56 -0.45 -17.20 3.68
N GLU A 57 -0.89 -18.19 2.91
CA GLU A 57 -0.25 -18.57 1.65
C GLU A 57 -0.36 -17.43 0.63
N ALA A 58 -1.52 -16.75 0.53
CA ALA A 58 -1.67 -15.57 -0.33
C ALA A 58 -0.69 -14.44 0.05
N GLU A 59 -0.56 -14.10 1.34
CA GLU A 59 0.42 -13.10 1.79
C GLU A 59 1.85 -13.52 1.44
N THR A 60 2.18 -14.79 1.65
CA THR A 60 3.53 -15.33 1.37
C THR A 60 3.87 -15.25 -0.12
N ILE A 61 2.92 -15.60 -0.99
CA ILE A 61 3.08 -15.50 -2.46
C ILE A 61 3.37 -14.04 -2.85
N VAL A 62 2.55 -13.10 -2.38
CA VAL A 62 2.69 -11.68 -2.74
C VAL A 62 3.97 -11.09 -2.17
N ARG A 63 4.36 -11.46 -0.94
CA ARG A 63 5.62 -11.01 -0.34
C ARG A 63 6.82 -11.45 -1.17
N LYS A 64 6.86 -12.74 -1.50
CA LYS A 64 7.91 -13.32 -2.35
C LYS A 64 7.97 -12.61 -3.71
N LEU A 65 6.82 -12.40 -4.35
CA LEU A 65 6.73 -11.65 -5.61
C LEU A 65 7.31 -10.24 -5.49
N CYS A 66 6.92 -9.50 -4.44
CA CYS A 66 7.39 -8.14 -4.22
C CYS A 66 8.91 -8.06 -4.02
N ASP A 67 9.48 -9.01 -3.27
CA ASP A 67 10.91 -9.07 -2.98
C ASP A 67 11.73 -9.55 -4.19
N GLU A 68 11.32 -10.65 -4.85
CA GLU A 68 12.06 -11.25 -5.97
C GLU A 68 12.04 -10.37 -7.22
N LEU A 69 10.89 -9.76 -7.53
CA LEU A 69 10.76 -8.88 -8.69
C LEU A 69 11.15 -7.43 -8.39
N ARG A 70 11.64 -7.15 -7.17
CA ARG A 70 12.04 -5.80 -6.71
C ARG A 70 10.96 -4.76 -6.99
N ILE A 71 9.71 -5.08 -6.64
CA ILE A 71 8.55 -4.20 -6.83
C ILE A 71 8.68 -2.90 -5.99
N TYR A 72 9.48 -2.95 -4.92
CA TYR A 72 9.88 -1.80 -4.13
C TYR A 72 11.39 -1.82 -3.88
N ASN A 73 11.95 -0.69 -3.49
CA ASN A 73 13.34 -0.61 -3.04
C ASN A 73 13.38 -0.60 -1.50
N PRO A 74 13.86 -1.68 -0.84
CA PRO A 74 13.86 -1.79 0.62
C PRO A 74 14.81 -0.80 1.32
N VAL A 75 15.74 -0.17 0.60
CA VAL A 75 16.59 0.88 1.16
C VAL A 75 15.78 2.14 1.46
N VAL A 76 14.87 2.52 0.54
CA VAL A 76 14.17 3.81 0.56
C VAL A 76 12.67 3.70 0.86
N SER A 77 12.06 2.52 0.72
CA SER A 77 10.62 2.31 0.88
C SER A 77 10.30 1.11 1.77
N ASN A 78 9.14 1.17 2.39
CA ASN A 78 8.50 0.06 3.11
C ASN A 78 7.45 -0.59 2.21
N CYS A 79 7.26 -1.90 2.36
CA CYS A 79 6.23 -2.68 1.68
C CYS A 79 5.32 -3.34 2.73
N ARG A 80 4.05 -2.92 2.78
CA ARG A 80 3.01 -3.50 3.64
C ARG A 80 2.05 -4.32 2.79
N ILE A 81 1.72 -5.52 3.24
CA ILE A 81 0.83 -6.44 2.55
C ILE A 81 -0.35 -6.73 3.45
N GLU A 82 -1.55 -6.63 2.91
CA GLU A 82 -2.81 -6.87 3.60
C GLU A 82 -3.65 -7.81 2.75
N VAL A 83 -4.04 -8.95 3.31
CA VAL A 83 -5.01 -9.84 2.68
C VAL A 83 -6.39 -9.45 3.18
N LEU A 84 -7.23 -9.01 2.25
CA LEU A 84 -8.61 -8.68 2.51
C LEU A 84 -9.39 -9.99 2.45
N ASP A 85 -9.80 -10.49 3.61
CA ASP A 85 -10.69 -11.65 3.65
C ASP A 85 -11.89 -11.38 2.75
N THR A 86 -12.21 -12.38 1.92
CA THR A 86 -13.42 -12.34 1.09
C THR A 86 -14.59 -12.21 2.04
N LEU A 87 -15.15 -11.00 2.16
CA LEU A 87 -16.48 -10.82 2.73
C LEU A 87 -17.37 -11.80 1.96
N HIS A 88 -17.77 -12.88 2.61
CA HIS A 88 -18.88 -13.67 2.15
C HIS A 88 -20.06 -12.71 2.20
N VAL A 89 -20.35 -12.07 1.06
CA VAL A 89 -21.62 -11.40 0.84
C VAL A 89 -22.64 -12.54 0.89
N LYS A 90 -23.19 -12.79 2.08
CA LYS A 90 -24.38 -13.61 2.22
C LYS A 90 -25.45 -12.89 1.41
N GLY A 91 -25.93 -13.57 0.37
CA GLY A 91 -27.07 -13.13 -0.43
C GLY A 91 -28.33 -12.99 0.40
#